data_AF-A0A7R8WL74-F1
#
_entry.id   AF-A0A7R8WL74-F1
#
_cell.length_a   1.000
_cell.length_b   1.000
_cell.length_c   1.000
_cell.angle_alpha   90.00
_cell.angle_beta   90.00
_cell.angle_gamma   90.00
#
_symmetry.space_group_name_H-M   'P 1'
#
loop_
_entity.id
_entity.type
_entity.pdbx_description
1 polymer ?
#
loop_
_entity_poly.entity_id
_entity_poly.type
_entity_poly.pdbx_seq_one_letter_code
_entity_poly.pdbx_strand_id
1 'polypeptide(L)'
;MGSYPVQPPLFSPVQRLLTPVEYGSVRVISPVTAGDHDISKPSGHEVYRTVDDFVVHPEFDMESMIHDIAVIFLDEPLSLGQATMIVAVQLPMSEITY
;
A
#
# COMPACT_ATOMS: atom_id res chain seq x y z
N MET A 1 19.46 -2.76 -36.21
CA MET A 1 19.68 -2.87 -34.75
C MET A 1 18.44 -2.33 -34.08
N GLY A 2 17.55 -3.24 -33.65
CA GLY A 2 16.22 -2.88 -33.16
C GLY A 2 16.27 -2.38 -31.72
N SER A 3 15.70 -1.21 -31.49
CA SER A 3 15.45 -0.68 -30.15
C SER A 3 14.32 -1.47 -29.50
N TYR A 4 14.61 -2.15 -28.40
CA TYR A 4 13.58 -2.74 -27.55
C TYR A 4 12.79 -1.61 -26.88
N PRO A 5 11.47 -1.52 -27.06
CA PRO A 5 10.68 -0.62 -26.23
C PRO A 5 10.76 -1.13 -24.79
N VAL A 6 11.27 -0.30 -23.89
CA VAL A 6 11.19 -0.52 -22.46
C VAL A 6 9.71 -0.43 -22.12
N GLN A 7 9.02 -1.58 -22.06
CA GLN A 7 7.66 -1.63 -21.55
C GLN A 7 7.74 -1.14 -20.11
N PRO A 8 6.99 -0.08 -19.72
CA PRO A 8 6.89 0.25 -18.31
C PRO A 8 6.37 -1.00 -17.59
N PRO A 9 6.93 -1.36 -16.42
CA PRO A 9 6.39 -2.48 -15.66
C PRO A 9 4.90 -2.25 -15.47
N LEU A 10 4.10 -3.14 -16.07
CA LEU A 10 2.67 -3.18 -15.90
C LEU A 10 2.45 -3.56 -14.44
N PHE A 11 2.33 -2.55 -13.57
CA PHE A 11 1.98 -2.78 -12.17
C PHE A 11 0.52 -3.25 -12.12
N SER A 12 0.39 -4.57 -12.26
CA SER A 12 -0.75 -5.42 -11.90
C SER A 12 -1.27 -5.08 -10.49
N PRO A 13 -2.52 -5.42 -10.13
CA PRO A 13 -3.34 -4.72 -9.14
C PRO A 13 -2.62 -4.53 -7.80
N VAL A 14 -2.84 -3.37 -7.20
CA VAL A 14 -2.12 -2.87 -6.02
C VAL A 14 -2.19 -3.90 -4.88
N GLN A 15 -1.08 -4.60 -4.66
CA GLN A 15 -0.84 -5.52 -3.55
C GLN A 15 -0.23 -4.81 -2.33
N ARG A 16 0.03 -3.49 -2.45
CA ARG A 16 0.90 -2.75 -1.53
C ARG A 16 0.17 -1.57 -0.94
N LEU A 17 0.21 -1.44 0.38
CA LEU A 17 -0.30 -0.27 1.11
C LEU A 17 0.85 0.45 1.84
N LEU A 18 0.78 1.77 1.95
CA LEU A 18 1.70 2.56 2.76
C LEU A 18 1.07 2.87 4.11
N THR A 19 1.82 2.68 5.19
CA THR A 19 1.39 2.99 6.56
C THR A 19 2.55 3.59 7.36
N PRO A 20 2.25 4.46 8.35
CA PRO A 20 3.17 4.72 9.46
C PRO A 20 3.48 3.45 10.26
N VAL A 21 4.61 3.44 10.94
CA VAL A 21 5.08 2.39 11.84
C VAL A 21 4.53 2.67 13.24
N GLU A 22 3.64 1.81 13.74
CA GLU A 22 3.06 1.96 15.08
C GLU A 22 3.93 1.30 16.17
N TYR A 23 4.10 1.99 17.29
CA TYR A 23 4.88 1.54 18.44
C TYR A 23 4.21 0.34 19.12
N GLY A 24 4.84 -0.85 19.07
CA GLY A 24 4.45 -2.00 19.89
C GLY A 24 3.86 -3.22 19.15
N SER A 25 3.77 -3.21 17.83
CA SER A 25 3.38 -4.40 17.07
C SER A 25 4.32 -4.61 15.88
N VAL A 26 5.37 -5.42 16.07
CA VAL A 26 6.25 -5.93 14.99
C VAL A 26 5.51 -6.95 14.10
N ARG A 27 4.19 -6.79 13.96
CA ARG A 27 3.30 -7.69 13.24
C ARG A 27 1.97 -6.96 13.04
N VAL A 28 1.79 -6.39 11.86
CA VAL A 28 0.46 -5.98 11.40
C VAL A 28 -0.28 -7.27 11.05
N ILE A 29 -0.85 -7.94 12.05
CA ILE A 29 -1.67 -9.16 11.87
C ILE A 29 -3.14 -8.82 11.61
N SER A 30 -3.50 -7.55 11.73
CA SER A 30 -4.88 -7.10 11.50
C SER A 30 -5.18 -7.05 10.00
N PRO A 31 -6.35 -7.55 9.58
CA PRO A 31 -6.81 -7.38 8.21
C PRO A 31 -6.89 -5.91 7.82
N VAL A 32 -6.66 -5.63 6.54
CA VAL A 32 -6.83 -4.31 5.94
C VAL A 32 -8.21 -4.25 5.29
N THR A 33 -8.94 -3.17 5.57
CA THR A 33 -10.20 -2.84 4.90
C THR A 33 -9.99 -1.61 4.02
N ALA A 34 -10.31 -1.73 2.74
CA ALA A 34 -10.32 -0.61 1.80
C ALA A 34 -11.74 -0.35 1.28
N GLY A 35 -12.02 0.87 0.83
CA GLY A 35 -13.35 1.23 0.29
C GLY A 35 -14.43 1.48 1.36
N ASP A 36 -14.06 1.48 2.64
CA ASP A 36 -14.98 1.80 3.74
C ASP A 36 -15.13 3.33 3.90
N HIS A 37 -16.34 3.75 4.26
CA HIS A 37 -16.69 5.14 4.53
C HIS A 37 -17.23 5.34 5.96
N ASP A 38 -17.94 4.34 6.50
CA ASP A 38 -18.53 4.36 7.84
C ASP A 38 -18.34 2.97 8.45
N ILE A 39 -17.35 2.83 9.33
CA ILE A 39 -16.99 1.56 9.97
C ILE A 39 -18.14 0.92 10.78
N SER A 40 -19.19 1.68 11.09
CA SER A 40 -20.38 1.18 11.78
C SER A 40 -21.46 0.63 10.84
N LYS A 41 -21.34 0.88 9.52
CA LYS A 41 -22.36 0.53 8.52
C LYS A 41 -21.71 0.03 7.22
N PRO A 42 -21.96 -1.22 6.81
CA PRO A 42 -21.47 -1.70 5.52
C PRO A 42 -22.13 -0.92 4.36
N SER A 43 -21.32 -0.37 3.47
CA SER A 43 -21.73 0.31 2.25
C SER A 43 -21.81 -0.62 1.03
N GLY A 44 -21.18 -1.79 1.11
CA GLY A 44 -21.08 -2.77 0.02
C GLY A 44 -19.87 -2.55 -0.90
N HIS A 45 -19.04 -1.55 -0.61
CA HIS A 45 -17.80 -1.25 -1.33
C HIS A 45 -16.55 -1.72 -0.58
N GLU A 46 -16.71 -2.22 0.64
CA GLU A 46 -15.62 -2.68 1.50
C GLU A 46 -14.94 -3.92 0.92
N VAL A 47 -13.62 -3.86 0.84
CA VAL A 47 -12.77 -4.99 0.45
C VAL A 47 -11.85 -5.33 1.60
N TYR A 48 -12.03 -6.53 2.14
CA TYR A 48 -11.19 -7.09 3.20
C TYR A 48 -10.03 -7.89 2.60
N ARG A 49 -8.83 -7.67 3.13
CA ARG A 49 -7.62 -8.41 2.78
C ARG A 49 -6.82 -8.77 4.02
N THR A 50 -6.19 -9.93 4.00
CA THR A 50 -5.24 -10.29 5.07
C THR A 50 -3.85 -9.80 4.72
N VAL A 51 -3.02 -9.61 5.73
CA VAL A 51 -1.62 -9.21 5.56
C VAL A 51 -0.77 -10.46 5.39
N ASP A 52 -0.06 -10.55 4.26
CA ASP A 52 0.90 -11.61 3.96
C ASP A 52 2.27 -11.28 4.56
N ASP A 53 2.74 -10.04 4.34
CA ASP A 53 4.04 -9.58 4.83
C ASP A 53 4.06 -8.05 5.05
N PHE A 54 5.10 -7.53 5.69
CA PHE A 54 5.33 -6.10 5.85
C PHE A 54 6.82 -5.77 5.87
N VAL A 55 7.19 -4.63 5.28
CA VAL A 55 8.57 -4.12 5.26
C VAL A 55 8.58 -2.71 5.81
N VAL A 56 9.21 -2.55 6.98
CA VAL A 56 9.49 -1.24 7.58
C VAL A 56 10.71 -0.62 6.91
N HIS A 57 10.75 0.71 6.80
CA HIS A 57 11.93 1.40 6.31
C HIS A 57 13.19 0.97 7.10
N PRO A 58 14.28 0.56 6.45
CA PRO A 58 15.46 -0.01 7.13
C PRO A 58 16.15 0.99 8.07
N GLU A 59 15.95 2.29 7.84
CA GLU A 59 16.48 3.39 8.65
C GLU A 59 15.39 4.05 9.51
N PHE A 60 14.28 3.37 9.77
CA PHE A 60 13.28 3.85 10.72
C PHE A 60 13.90 3.97 12.11
N ASP A 61 13.74 5.14 12.72
CA ASP A 61 14.22 5.41 14.08
C ASP A 61 13.04 5.69 15.02
N MET A 62 12.89 4.84 16.03
CA MET A 62 11.73 4.85 16.93
C MET A 62 11.74 6.00 17.95
N GLU A 63 12.88 6.66 18.17
CA GLU A 63 13.00 7.77 19.12
C GLU A 63 12.68 9.11 18.43
N SER A 64 13.21 9.31 17.24
CA SER A 64 13.03 10.53 16.44
C SER A 64 11.84 10.45 15.47
N MET A 65 11.29 9.26 15.23
CA MET A 65 10.27 8.99 14.20
C MET A 65 10.73 9.35 12.78
N ILE A 66 12.05 9.36 12.55
CA ILE A 66 12.61 9.54 11.22
C ILE A 66 12.35 8.27 10.38
N HIS A 67 12.00 8.48 9.11
CA HIS A 67 11.61 7.43 8.17
C HIS A 67 10.43 6.56 8.63
N ASP A 68 9.43 7.19 9.26
CA ASP A 68 8.19 6.56 9.69
C ASP A 68 7.30 6.13 8.51
N ILE A 69 7.72 5.06 7.82
CA ILE A 69 7.02 4.49 6.68
C ILE A 69 7.26 2.98 6.59
N ALA A 70 6.21 2.24 6.26
CA ALA A 70 6.25 0.82 5.95
C ALA A 70 5.38 0.50 4.72
N VAL A 71 5.74 -0.59 4.05
CA VAL A 71 4.96 -1.21 2.97
C VAL A 71 4.32 -2.49 3.49
N ILE A 72 3.00 -2.59 3.40
CA ILE A 72 2.25 -3.82 3.69
C ILE A 72 2.02 -4.57 2.39
N PHE A 73 2.28 -5.88 2.40
CA PHE A 73 1.94 -6.80 1.32
C PHE A 73 0.68 -7.58 1.72
N LEU A 74 -0.34 -7.51 0.86
CA LEU A 74 -1.60 -8.22 1.05
C LEU A 74 -1.45 -9.69 0.63
N ASP A 75 -2.38 -10.54 1.03
CA ASP A 75 -2.52 -11.92 0.57
C ASP A 75 -3.04 -12.01 -0.87
N GLU A 76 -4.01 -11.15 -1.22
CA GLU A 76 -4.62 -11.06 -2.54
C GLU A 76 -4.75 -9.61 -3.01
N PRO A 77 -4.71 -9.34 -4.33
CA PRO A 77 -4.79 -7.97 -4.82
C PRO A 77 -6.11 -7.30 -4.47
N LEU A 78 -6.07 -5.98 -4.29
CA LEU A 78 -7.29 -5.19 -4.16
C LEU A 78 -8.01 -5.09 -5.51
N SER A 79 -9.31 -5.34 -5.49
CA SER A 79 -10.19 -5.07 -6.62
C SER A 79 -10.37 -3.56 -6.75
N LEU A 80 -9.73 -2.95 -7.75
CA LEU A 80 -9.83 -1.52 -8.03
C LEU A 80 -10.96 -1.21 -9.00
N GLY A 81 -11.49 0.01 -8.96
CA GLY A 81 -12.45 0.53 -9.93
C GLY A 81 -13.85 0.75 -9.36
N GLN A 82 -14.82 0.95 -10.26
CA GLN A 82 -16.14 1.50 -9.90
C GLN A 82 -16.96 0.61 -8.96
N ALA A 83 -16.77 -0.71 -8.99
CA ALA A 83 -17.50 -1.63 -8.12
C ALA A 83 -17.13 -1.46 -6.63
N THR A 84 -15.87 -1.16 -6.34
CA THR A 84 -15.33 -1.01 -4.98
C THR A 84 -15.07 0.45 -4.62
N MET A 85 -15.11 1.34 -5.62
CA MET A 85 -14.74 2.76 -5.50
C MET A 85 -13.31 2.97 -4.98
N ILE A 86 -12.45 1.94 -5.07
CA ILE A 86 -11.04 2.00 -4.67
C ILE A 86 -10.20 2.42 -5.88
N VAL A 87 -9.31 3.38 -5.66
CA VAL A 87 -8.32 3.82 -6.64
C VAL A 87 -6.92 3.80 -6.04
N ALA A 88 -5.92 3.52 -6.87
CA ALA A 88 -4.52 3.62 -6.48
C ALA A 88 -4.09 5.09 -6.42
N VAL A 89 -3.31 5.46 -5.41
CA VAL A 89 -2.67 6.78 -5.34
C VAL A 89 -1.32 6.70 -6.05
N GLN A 90 -1.06 7.67 -6.92
CA GLN A 90 0.24 7.79 -7.58
C GLN A 90 1.26 8.41 -6.63
N LEU A 91 2.44 7.80 -6.52
CA LEU A 91 3.53 8.36 -5.73
C LEU A 91 4.08 9.62 -6.41
N PRO A 92 4.45 10.67 -5.64
CA PRO A 92 5.13 11.82 -6.19
C PRO A 92 6.44 11.37 -6.83
N MET A 93 6.74 11.89 -8.02
CA MET A 93 8.08 11.74 -8.59
C MET A 93 8.97 12.79 -7.95
N SER A 94 10.14 12.40 -7.45
CA SER A 94 11.16 13.37 -7.08
C SER A 94 11.74 14.02 -8.33
N GLU A 95 12.00 15.32 -8.27
CA GLU A 95 12.98 15.90 -9.17
C GLU A 95 14.35 15.41 -8.72
N ILE A 96 15.03 14.64 -9.57
CA ILE A 96 16.43 14.28 -9.34
C ILE A 96 17.24 15.56 -9.63
N THR A 97 17.54 16.32 -8.58
CA THR A 97 18.50 17.43 -8.68
C THR A 97 19.91 16.84 -8.66
N TYR A 98 20.62 16.96 -9.79
CA TYR A 98 22.01 16.54 -9.95
C TYR A 98 23.00 17.50 -9.30
#